data_AF-A0A3D1V126-F1
#
_entry.id   AF-A0A3D1V126-F1
#
_cell.length_a   1.000
_cell.length_b   1.000
_cell.length_c   1.000
_cell.angle_alpha   90.00
_cell.angle_beta   90.00
_cell.angle_gamma   90.00
#
_symmetry.space_group_name_H-M   'P 1'
#
loop_
_entity.id
_entity.type
_entity.pdbx_description
1 polymer ?
#
loop_
_entity_poly.entity_id
_entity_poly.type
_entity_poly.pdbx_seq_one_letter_code
_entity_poly.pdbx_strand_id
1 'polypeptide(L)' 'MTRPRADLIVRNASELLTCAGERDPGIVREGALAVAGDEILVVGTWDDVAAAVDL' A
#
# COMPACT_ATOMS: atom_id res chain seq x y z
N MET A 1 -15.37 -13.02 3.18
CA MET A 1 -14.87 -12.10 4.23
C MET A 1 -14.92 -10.70 3.66
N THR A 2 -15.44 -9.72 4.39
CA THR A 2 -15.48 -8.32 3.95
C THR A 2 -14.07 -7.75 3.96
N ARG A 3 -13.68 -7.00 2.92
CA ARG A 3 -12.35 -6.36 2.88
C ARG A 3 -12.34 -5.13 3.79
N PRO A 4 -11.19 -4.76 4.36
CA PRO A 4 -11.09 -3.52 5.13
C PRO A 4 -11.33 -2.31 4.22
N ARG A 5 -11.95 -1.26 4.78
CA ARG A 5 -12.14 0.02 4.08
C ARG A 5 -10.92 0.91 4.34
N ALA A 6 -10.39 1.52 3.29
CA ALA A 6 -9.33 2.52 3.42
C ALA A 6 -9.91 3.93 3.68
N ASP A 7 -9.24 4.70 4.54
CA ASP A 7 -9.55 6.12 4.77
C ASP A 7 -8.76 7.03 3.82
N LEU A 8 -7.55 6.61 3.45
CA LEU A 8 -6.65 7.32 2.54
C LEU A 8 -6.01 6.34 1.56
N ILE A 9 -5.91 6.77 0.31
CA ILE A 9 -5.20 6.06 -0.75
C ILE A 9 -4.21 7.01 -1.42
N VAL A 10 -2.95 6.59 -1.48
CA VAL A 10 -1.92 7.21 -2.31
C VAL A 10 -1.74 6.34 -3.55
N ARG A 11 -1.82 6.95 -4.75
CA ARG A 11 -1.66 6.26 -6.04
C ARG A 11 -0.54 6.88 -6.85
N ASN A 12 0.07 6.08 -7.72
CA ASN A 12 1.09 6.51 -8.68
C ASN A 12 2.29 7.18 -8.01
N ALA A 13 2.66 6.72 -6.82
CA ALA A 13 3.93 7.11 -6.24
C ALA A 13 5.03 6.57 -7.15
N SER A 14 5.90 7.44 -7.67
CA SER A 14 6.97 6.99 -8.59
C SER A 14 7.81 5.88 -7.96
N GLU A 15 8.05 5.97 -6.65
CA GLU A 15 8.75 4.97 -5.86
C GLU A 15 8.25 4.97 -4.41
N LEU A 16 8.00 3.79 -3.84
CA LEU A 16 7.76 3.56 -2.41
C LEU A 16 8.87 2.69 -1.84
N LEU A 17 9.47 3.14 -0.74
CA LEU A 17 10.46 2.39 0.03
C LEU A 17 9.75 1.85 1.28
N THR A 18 9.60 0.53 1.37
CA THR A 18 8.81 -0.12 2.44
C THR A 18 9.60 -0.34 3.72
N CYS A 19 10.93 -0.33 3.63
CA CYS A 19 11.88 -0.64 4.69
C CYS A 19 11.55 -1.93 5.46
N ALA A 20 10.92 -2.91 4.80
CA ALA A 20 10.45 -4.13 5.44
C ALA A 20 11.58 -5.08 5.88
N GLY A 21 12.78 -4.92 5.32
CA GLY A 21 13.97 -5.71 5.66
C GLY A 21 15.15 -4.85 6.10
N GLU A 22 16.10 -5.45 6.82
CA GLU A 22 17.28 -4.75 7.36
C GLU A 22 18.33 -4.38 6.30
N ARG A 23 18.32 -5.04 5.13
CA ARG A 23 19.38 -4.92 4.11
C ARG A 23 18.91 -4.42 2.74
N ASP A 24 17.62 -4.57 2.45
CA ASP A 24 16.98 -4.09 1.24
C ASP A 24 15.77 -3.25 1.67
N PRO A 25 15.70 -1.95 1.30
CA PRO A 25 14.59 -1.09 1.66
C PRO A 25 13.26 -1.54 1.04
N GLY A 26 13.23 -2.52 0.13
CA GLY A 26 12.00 -3.04 -0.47
C GLY A 26 11.31 -1.97 -1.30
N ILE A 27 11.65 -1.92 -2.59
CA ILE A 27 11.23 -0.86 -3.51
C ILE A 27 10.01 -1.29 -4.32
N VAL A 28 8.94 -0.49 -4.30
CA VAL A 28 7.80 -0.63 -5.20
C VAL A 28 7.77 0.57 -6.14
N ARG A 29 7.98 0.33 -7.43
CA ARG A 29 7.87 1.35 -8.48
C ARG A 29 6.42 1.53 -8.90
N GLU A 30 6.04 2.77 -9.20
CA GLU A 30 4.64 3.12 -9.52
C GLU A 30 3.66 2.61 -8.45
N GLY A 31 4.09 2.73 -7.20
CA GLY A 31 3.46 2.14 -6.04
C GLY A 31 2.18 2.85 -5.61
N ALA A 32 1.40 2.10 -4.84
CA ALA A 32 0.23 2.55 -4.14
C ALA A 32 0.25 2.08 -2.67
N LEU A 33 -0.44 2.83 -1.82
CA LEU A 33 -0.55 2.61 -0.39
C LEU A 33 -1.99 2.90 0.04
N ALA A 34 -2.57 2.02 0.86
CA ALA A 34 -3.84 2.27 1.54
C ALA A 34 -3.65 2.31 3.06
N VAL A 35 -4.28 3.28 3.70
CA VAL A 35 -4.22 3.53 5.15
C VAL A 35 -5.64 3.57 5.72
N ALA A 36 -5.83 2.99 6.91
CA ALA A 36 -7.02 3.18 7.73
C ALA A 36 -6.60 3.54 9.15
N GLY A 37 -7.05 4.70 9.64
CA GLY A 37 -6.60 5.27 10.91
C GLY A 37 -5.07 5.42 10.97
N ASP A 38 -4.45 4.70 11.92
CA ASP A 38 -3.01 4.64 12.18
C ASP A 38 -2.33 3.42 11.54
N GLU A 39 -3.06 2.58 10.81
CA GLU A 39 -2.56 1.35 10.21
C GLU A 39 -2.38 1.45 8.70
N ILE A 40 -1.24 0.93 8.24
CA ILE A 40 -1.01 0.63 6.82
C ILE A 40 -1.69 -0.70 6.51
N LEU A 41 -2.72 -0.67 5.67
CA LEU A 41 -3.46 -1.89 5.28
C LEU A 41 -2.68 -2.69 4.23
N VAL A 42 -2.11 -2.00 3.25
CA VAL A 42 -1.40 -2.63 2.12
C VAL A 42 -0.48 -1.61 1.43
N VAL A 43 0.69 -2.07 1.01
CA VAL A 43 1.62 -1.36 0.13
C VAL A 43 1.98 -2.29 -1.02
N GLY A 44 1.91 -1.78 -2.25
CA GLY A 44 2.17 -2.59 -3.45
C GLY A 44 1.87 -1.82 -4.72
N THR A 45 1.55 -2.54 -5.79
CA THR A 45 0.99 -1.93 -7.01
C THR A 45 -0.45 -1.46 -6.76
N TRP A 46 -1.03 -0.72 -7.71
CA TRP A 46 -2.44 -0.37 -7.64
C TRP A 46 -3.36 -1.60 -7.61
N ASP A 47 -3.00 -2.66 -8.33
CA ASP A 47 -3.79 -3.89 -8.38
C ASP A 47 -3.79 -4.62 -7.04
N ASP A 48 -2.65 -4.62 -6.33
CA ASP A 48 -2.55 -5.16 -4.96
C ASP A 48 -3.49 -4.41 -4.02
N VAL A 49 -3.50 -3.08 -4.09
CA VAL A 49 -4.36 -2.23 -3.27
C VAL A 49 -5.84 -2.47 -3.60
N ALA A 50 -6.21 -2.44 -4.88
CA ALA A 50 -7.58 -2.64 -5.33
C ALA A 50 -8.12 -4.04 -5.01
N ALA A 51 -7.26 -5.04 -4.94
CA ALA A 51 -7.60 -6.39 -4.49
C ALA A 51 -7.81 -6.47 -2.97
N ALA A 52 -7.03 -5.71 -2.18
CA ALA A 52 -6.99 -5.83 -0.73
C ALA A 52 -8.03 -5.00 0.04
N VAL A 53 -8.46 -3.84 -0.49
CA VAL A 53 -9.34 -2.92 0.24
C VAL A 53 -10.65 -2.63 -0.49
N ASP A 54 -11.67 -2.22 0.26
CA ASP A 54 -12.86 -1.57 -0.27
C ASP A 54 -12.63 -0.05 -0.34
N LEU A 55 -13.04 0.55 -1.47
CA LEU A 55 -12.87 1.97 -1.80
C LEU A 55 -14.04 2.82 -1.26
#